data_AF-A0A2H6ATV6-F1
#
_entry.id   AF-A0A2H6ATV6-F1
#
_cell.length_a   1.000
_cell.length_b   1.000
_cell.length_c   1.000
_cell.angle_alpha   90.00
_cell.angle_beta   90.00
_cell.angle_gamma   90.00
#
_symmetry.space_group_name_H-M   'P 1'
#
loop_
_entity.id
_entity.type
_entity.pdbx_description
1 polymer ?
#
loop_
_entity_poly.entity_id
_entity_poly.type
_entity_poly.pdbx_seq_one_letter_code
_entity_poly.pdbx_strand_id
1 'polypeptide(L)'
;MSRTDRIRRYFGLAGIVGMFWVVPFLLVSAQAPEPAGPTPAGERVAPAPSGVRPPELGVPLLVPDEEAAKDPARALEETYRRMHAPVTPPRLPRGAERAEGAPLPPGAGVEQLVHPPLSAPIEARPPEARVPPPGPQALPVTAIPQPARTDMWRDIRRGVAGYVPVPDPVAGIAIQSEGEAWRTVRLGAYRAYAAWFLALVVALLAVFYILRGRIRLDHPPTGIRIPRFNVLERFTHWLTAVCFIVLAITGLNLMYGRDVLMPLLGKETFAALTMWGKQLHDSLAFGFMLGVALMFVQWVWYNLPTRVDIQWLLRGGGLFGGGHPPAWKFNAGQKLIFWIVVLGGLSLSMSGLQLLFPYQFHYFDTTFRILNEWFGTNLPTGLTPIAEQQLATLWHGTVATFMIGVILAHIYIGSLGMEGAFGAMWDGEVDLEWAREHHSLWVEQLERQGVLPQAAE
;
A
#
# COMPACT_ATOMS: atom_id res chain seq x y z
N MET A 1 31.43 -12.62 -27.88
CA MET A 1 30.95 -12.22 -26.53
C MET A 1 30.45 -13.45 -25.79
N SER A 2 31.03 -13.74 -24.64
CA SER A 2 30.76 -14.99 -23.91
C SER A 2 29.38 -14.97 -23.26
N ARG A 3 28.78 -16.15 -23.04
CA ARG A 3 27.46 -16.34 -22.40
C ARG A 3 27.41 -15.71 -20.98
N THR A 4 28.57 -15.57 -20.36
CA THR A 4 28.80 -15.03 -19.02
C THR A 4 28.72 -13.50 -18.95
N ASP A 5 29.12 -12.80 -20.03
CA ASP A 5 29.07 -11.33 -20.10
C ASP A 5 27.64 -10.79 -20.25
N ARG A 6 26.71 -11.62 -20.76
CA ARG A 6 25.28 -11.33 -20.78
C ARG A 6 24.69 -11.37 -19.36
N ILE A 7 25.07 -12.34 -18.55
CA ILE A 7 24.52 -12.55 -17.19
C ILE A 7 24.83 -11.34 -16.28
N ARG A 8 26.02 -10.75 -16.37
CA ARG A 8 26.39 -9.58 -15.57
C ARG A 8 25.61 -8.29 -15.91
N ARG A 9 25.10 -8.15 -17.14
CA ARG A 9 24.23 -7.00 -17.50
C ARG A 9 22.78 -7.16 -17.01
N TYR A 10 22.30 -8.40 -16.82
CA TYR A 10 20.92 -8.66 -16.39
C TYR A 10 20.70 -8.52 -14.88
N PHE A 11 21.73 -8.74 -14.04
CA PHE A 11 21.63 -8.46 -12.61
C PHE A 11 21.54 -6.96 -12.28
N GLY A 12 21.95 -6.08 -13.21
CA GLY A 12 21.69 -4.63 -13.10
C GLY A 12 20.23 -4.22 -13.32
N LEU A 13 19.38 -5.13 -13.85
CA LEU A 13 17.95 -4.88 -14.06
C LEU A 13 17.09 -5.15 -12.82
N ALA A 14 17.66 -5.71 -11.74
CA ALA A 14 16.97 -5.82 -10.45
C ALA A 14 16.59 -4.43 -9.87
N GLY A 15 17.22 -3.35 -10.36
CA GLY A 15 16.82 -1.97 -10.08
C GLY A 15 15.47 -1.56 -10.69
N ILE A 16 14.92 -2.31 -11.65
CA ILE A 16 13.59 -2.03 -12.22
C ILE A 16 12.47 -2.49 -11.29
N VAL A 17 12.74 -3.44 -10.38
CA VAL A 17 11.74 -3.84 -9.37
C VAL A 17 11.40 -2.65 -8.46
N GLY A 18 12.33 -1.72 -8.20
CA GLY A 18 12.04 -0.48 -7.47
C GLY A 18 11.20 0.54 -8.24
N MET A 19 11.20 0.51 -9.58
CA MET A 19 10.53 1.52 -10.41
C MET A 19 9.01 1.29 -10.51
N PHE A 20 8.55 0.05 -10.28
CA PHE A 20 7.12 -0.29 -10.25
C PHE A 20 6.43 -0.04 -8.90
N TRP A 21 7.19 0.35 -7.86
CA TRP A 21 6.64 0.65 -6.52
C TRP A 21 6.24 2.11 -6.32
N VAL A 22 6.60 3.03 -7.22
CA VAL A 22 6.53 4.49 -6.95
C VAL A 22 5.53 5.24 -7.81
N VAL A 23 5.23 4.77 -9.03
CA VAL A 23 4.39 5.52 -9.98
C VAL A 23 2.95 5.78 -9.47
N PRO A 24 2.29 4.85 -8.74
CA PRO A 24 0.97 5.15 -8.17
C PRO A 24 1.01 6.07 -6.94
N PHE A 25 2.14 6.19 -6.24
CA PHE A 25 2.25 7.01 -5.01
C PHE A 25 2.26 8.52 -5.33
N LEU A 26 2.87 8.92 -6.45
CA LEU A 26 2.92 10.32 -6.89
C LEU A 26 1.55 10.87 -7.35
N LEU A 27 0.59 10.01 -7.69
CA LEU A 27 -0.77 10.41 -8.04
C LEU A 27 -1.68 10.56 -6.80
N VAL A 28 -1.38 9.85 -5.71
CA VAL A 28 -2.15 9.94 -4.45
C VAL A 28 -1.66 11.09 -3.58
N SER A 29 -0.36 11.42 -3.57
CA SER A 29 0.18 12.57 -2.84
C SER A 29 -0.16 13.93 -3.46
N ALA A 30 -0.64 13.95 -4.72
CA ALA A 30 -1.01 15.17 -5.44
C ALA A 30 -2.45 15.67 -5.14
N GLN A 31 -3.20 15.00 -4.26
CA GLN A 31 -4.56 15.40 -3.86
C GLN A 31 -4.64 15.67 -2.36
N ALA A 32 -3.99 16.76 -1.93
CA ALA A 32 -4.47 17.45 -0.73
C ALA A 32 -5.86 18.03 -1.04
N PRO A 33 -6.89 17.82 -0.21
CA PRO A 33 -8.18 18.46 -0.43
C PRO A 33 -8.02 19.97 -0.26
N GLU A 34 -8.42 20.73 -1.28
CA GLU A 34 -8.73 22.16 -1.15
C GLU A 34 -9.74 22.34 0.01
N PRO A 35 -9.59 23.37 0.86
CA PRO A 35 -10.55 23.64 1.92
C PRO A 35 -11.93 23.89 1.31
N ALA A 36 -12.93 23.17 1.81
CA ALA A 36 -14.32 23.33 1.41
C ALA A 36 -14.74 24.82 1.47
N GLY A 37 -15.33 25.30 0.38
CA GLY A 37 -15.87 26.67 0.29
C GLY A 37 -16.96 26.95 1.34
N PRO A 38 -17.32 28.23 1.53
CA PRO A 38 -18.19 28.65 2.63
C PRO A 38 -19.59 28.05 2.51
N THR A 39 -20.06 27.45 3.61
CA THR A 39 -21.43 26.95 3.79
C THR A 39 -22.41 28.14 3.77
N PRO A 40 -23.59 28.03 3.12
CA PRO A 40 -24.55 29.13 3.08
C PRO A 40 -25.19 29.38 4.44
N ALA A 41 -25.37 30.66 4.74
CA ALA A 41 -25.92 31.17 5.99
C ALA A 41 -27.41 30.82 6.17
N GLY A 42 -27.79 30.48 7.41
CA GLY A 42 -29.14 30.73 7.91
C GLY A 42 -29.78 29.59 8.69
N GLU A 43 -29.51 29.50 9.99
CA GLU A 43 -30.53 29.06 10.95
C GLU A 43 -30.30 29.77 12.30
N ARG A 44 -31.28 30.58 12.70
CA ARG A 44 -31.24 31.36 13.95
C ARG A 44 -31.64 30.46 15.11
N VAL A 45 -30.71 30.22 16.04
CA VAL A 45 -31.02 29.60 17.34
C VAL A 45 -31.29 30.71 18.37
N ALA A 46 -32.38 30.58 19.12
CA ALA A 46 -32.87 31.54 20.11
C ALA A 46 -31.89 31.74 21.29
N PRO A 47 -31.88 32.91 21.96
CA PRO A 47 -30.96 33.18 23.07
C PRO A 47 -31.41 32.45 24.35
N ALA A 48 -30.45 31.78 25.01
CA ALA A 48 -30.59 31.21 26.34
C ALA A 48 -30.56 32.28 27.45
N PRO A 49 -31.23 32.07 28.60
CA PRO A 49 -31.34 33.07 29.65
C PRO A 49 -30.01 33.37 30.36
N SER A 50 -29.83 34.65 30.68
CA SER A 50 -28.68 35.26 31.34
C SER A 50 -28.42 34.69 32.73
N GLY A 51 -27.17 34.31 33.03
CA GLY A 51 -26.76 34.22 34.44
C GLY A 51 -25.54 33.39 34.85
N VAL A 52 -24.55 33.08 34.01
CA VAL A 52 -23.21 32.63 34.48
C VAL A 52 -22.14 33.05 33.46
N ARG A 53 -21.16 33.87 33.86
CA ARG A 53 -19.96 34.14 33.04
C ARG A 53 -18.91 33.05 33.32
N PRO A 54 -18.40 32.32 32.32
CA PRO A 54 -17.18 31.53 32.46
C PRO A 54 -15.93 32.44 32.46
N PRO A 55 -14.81 32.02 33.09
CA PRO A 55 -13.61 32.85 33.22
C PRO A 55 -12.92 33.07 31.86
N GLU A 56 -12.45 34.30 31.63
CA GLU A 56 -11.69 34.68 30.44
C GLU A 56 -10.37 33.88 30.35
N LEU A 57 -10.33 32.91 29.43
CA LEU A 57 -9.10 32.30 28.95
C LEU A 57 -8.48 33.24 27.91
N GLY A 58 -7.42 33.95 28.29
CA GLY A 58 -6.60 34.77 27.39
C GLY A 58 -5.81 33.93 26.39
N VAL A 59 -6.49 33.39 25.38
CA VAL A 59 -5.86 32.82 24.19
C VAL A 59 -6.02 33.84 23.06
N PRO A 60 -4.93 34.36 22.46
CA PRO A 60 -5.05 35.17 21.26
C PRO A 60 -5.63 34.27 20.15
N LEU A 61 -6.81 34.63 19.65
CA LEU A 61 -7.30 34.10 18.39
C LEU A 61 -6.24 34.43 17.33
N LEU A 62 -5.64 33.40 16.71
CA LEU A 62 -4.83 33.58 15.51
C LEU A 62 -5.78 34.06 14.41
N VAL A 63 -5.90 35.37 14.28
CA VAL A 63 -6.42 36.02 13.07
C VAL A 63 -5.44 35.64 11.95
N PRO A 64 -5.91 35.13 10.80
CA PRO A 64 -5.03 34.81 9.68
C PRO A 64 -4.31 36.10 9.25
N ASP A 65 -2.99 36.05 9.25
CA ASP A 65 -2.15 37.16 8.78
C ASP A 65 -2.43 37.35 7.28
N GLU A 66 -2.92 38.52 6.89
CA GLU A 66 -3.40 38.81 5.53
C GLU A 66 -2.27 38.70 4.47
N GLU A 67 -1.01 38.71 4.91
CA GLU A 67 0.18 38.41 4.11
C GLU A 67 0.31 36.92 3.73
N ALA A 68 -0.17 35.98 4.56
CA ALA A 68 -0.02 34.54 4.33
C ALA A 68 -0.87 34.01 3.16
N ALA A 69 -1.89 34.78 2.72
CA ALA A 69 -2.69 34.47 1.55
C ALA A 69 -1.98 34.72 0.21
N LYS A 70 -0.88 35.49 0.22
CA LYS A 70 -0.17 35.91 -1.01
C LYS A 70 0.96 34.96 -1.41
N ASP A 71 1.50 34.19 -0.46
CA ASP A 71 2.55 33.19 -0.72
C ASP A 71 2.43 31.99 0.23
N PRO A 72 1.59 31.00 -0.14
CA PRO A 72 1.32 29.84 0.70
C PRO A 72 2.55 28.92 0.88
N ALA A 73 3.52 28.96 -0.04
CA ALA A 73 4.74 28.17 0.07
C ALA A 73 5.65 28.69 1.19
N ARG A 74 5.76 30.01 1.33
CA ARG A 74 6.53 30.65 2.41
C ARG A 74 5.87 30.45 3.78
N ALA A 75 4.54 30.49 3.86
CA ALA A 75 3.80 30.23 5.09
C ALA A 75 3.95 28.77 5.58
N LEU A 76 3.98 27.80 4.65
CA LEU A 76 4.21 26.40 4.97
C LEU A 76 5.66 26.15 5.44
N GLU A 77 6.64 26.73 4.73
CA GLU A 77 8.07 26.67 5.05
C GLU A 77 8.34 27.25 6.45
N GLU A 78 7.71 28.37 6.79
CA GLU A 78 7.90 29.02 8.09
C GLU A 78 7.20 28.27 9.23
N THR A 79 6.04 27.67 8.96
CA THR A 79 5.33 26.79 9.92
C THR A 79 6.13 25.50 10.16
N TYR A 80 6.67 24.90 9.11
CA TYR A 80 7.56 23.74 9.18
C TYR A 80 8.83 24.07 9.96
N ARG A 81 9.48 25.21 9.67
CA ARG A 81 10.70 25.65 10.36
C ARG A 81 10.46 25.94 11.85
N ARG A 82 9.27 26.43 12.22
CA ARG A 82 8.87 26.63 13.63
C ARG A 82 8.53 25.32 14.35
N MET A 83 7.96 24.34 13.64
CA MET A 83 7.66 23.01 14.19
C MET A 83 8.91 22.13 14.36
N HIS A 84 9.97 22.37 13.58
CA HIS A 84 11.18 21.55 13.55
C HIS A 84 12.46 22.29 13.98
N ALA A 85 12.35 23.50 14.55
CA ALA A 85 13.50 24.18 15.13
C ALA A 85 14.11 23.33 16.28
N PRO A 86 15.43 23.10 16.31
CA PRO A 86 16.06 22.35 17.39
C PRO A 86 15.87 23.10 18.71
N VAL A 87 15.35 22.41 19.71
CA VAL A 87 15.25 22.93 21.07
C VAL A 87 16.66 23.00 21.65
N THR A 88 17.24 24.20 21.68
CA THR A 88 18.51 24.42 22.40
C THR A 88 18.27 24.12 23.88
N PRO A 89 18.97 23.16 24.50
CA PRO A 89 18.84 22.93 25.93
C PRO A 89 19.32 24.18 26.69
N PRO A 90 18.73 24.49 27.86
CA PRO A 90 19.15 25.66 28.63
C PRO A 90 20.63 25.51 29.03
N ARG A 91 21.43 26.57 28.84
CA ARG A 91 22.80 26.63 29.34
C ARG A 91 22.78 26.42 30.85
N LEU A 92 23.43 25.35 31.32
CA LEU A 92 23.72 25.17 32.74
C LEU A 92 24.56 26.36 33.24
N PRO A 93 24.29 26.90 34.44
CA PRO A 93 25.10 27.97 35.01
C PRO A 93 26.55 27.49 35.21
N ARG A 94 27.52 28.35 34.90
CA ARG A 94 28.95 28.10 35.17
C ARG A 94 29.16 27.90 36.67
N GLY A 95 29.59 26.70 37.06
CA GLY A 95 30.03 26.43 38.43
C GLY A 95 29.74 25.03 38.95
N ALA A 96 29.95 23.98 38.15
CA ALA A 96 29.91 22.60 38.63
C ALA A 96 30.95 21.76 37.88
N GLU A 97 32.23 22.00 38.18
CA GLU A 97 33.29 21.03 37.91
C GLU A 97 33.48 20.14 39.15
N ARG A 98 33.69 18.85 38.85
CA ARG A 98 34.24 17.75 39.68
C ARG A 98 33.35 17.10 40.75
N ALA A 99 32.99 15.84 40.47
CA ALA A 99 33.41 14.69 41.28
C ALA A 99 33.34 13.40 40.44
N GLU A 100 34.48 12.97 39.90
CA GLU A 100 34.70 11.60 39.46
C GLU A 100 34.85 10.69 40.70
N GLY A 101 34.19 9.53 40.68
CA GLY A 101 34.61 8.34 41.43
C GLY A 101 33.86 8.02 42.73
N ALA A 102 32.89 7.11 42.67
CA ALA A 102 32.60 6.13 43.74
C ALA A 102 31.72 4.97 43.19
N PRO A 103 32.00 3.70 43.49
CA PRO A 103 31.20 2.56 43.01
C PRO A 103 29.95 2.32 43.87
N LEU A 104 28.89 1.80 43.24
CA LEU A 104 27.62 1.41 43.87
C LEU A 104 27.79 0.15 44.76
N PRO A 105 27.15 0.09 45.95
CA PRO A 105 27.02 -1.17 46.68
C PRO A 105 25.78 -1.96 46.22
N PRO A 106 25.80 -3.31 46.28
CA PRO A 106 24.69 -4.14 45.84
C PRO A 106 23.73 -4.52 46.99
N GLY A 107 22.43 -4.54 46.68
CA GLY A 107 21.44 -5.42 47.33
C GLY A 107 20.72 -4.88 48.58
N ALA A 108 19.44 -4.52 48.41
CA ALA A 108 18.29 -4.70 49.32
C ALA A 108 17.13 -3.98 48.64
N GLY A 109 16.00 -4.59 48.30
CA GLY A 109 15.15 -5.42 49.14
C GLY A 109 13.78 -4.73 49.17
N VAL A 110 12.76 -5.44 48.73
CA VAL A 110 11.35 -4.99 48.63
C VAL A 110 10.86 -4.45 49.98
N GLU A 111 10.26 -3.26 50.00
CA GLU A 111 9.47 -2.82 51.15
C GLU A 111 8.05 -2.43 50.75
N GLN A 112 7.13 -3.01 51.51
CA GLN A 112 5.71 -3.17 51.29
C GLN A 112 4.97 -1.99 51.93
N LEU A 113 4.07 -1.35 51.18
CA LEU A 113 3.23 -0.25 51.67
C LEU A 113 2.28 -0.74 52.78
N VAL A 114 2.55 -0.36 54.03
CA VAL A 114 1.66 -0.53 55.18
C VAL A 114 1.13 0.86 55.59
N HIS A 115 -0.20 1.02 55.62
CA HIS A 115 -0.86 2.22 56.14
C HIS A 115 -0.72 2.30 57.67
N PRO A 116 -0.45 3.49 58.27
CA PRO A 116 -0.46 3.63 59.72
C PRO A 116 -1.89 3.91 60.26
N PRO A 117 -2.27 3.39 61.44
CA PRO A 117 -3.52 3.75 62.11
C PRO A 117 -3.40 5.01 62.98
N LEU A 118 -4.53 5.71 63.15
CA LEU A 118 -4.72 6.82 64.10
C LEU A 118 -4.76 6.30 65.56
N SER A 119 -3.94 6.84 66.47
CA SER A 119 -4.33 7.39 67.81
C SER A 119 -3.14 7.78 68.74
N ALA A 120 -3.10 9.08 69.12
CA ALA A 120 -2.70 9.75 70.40
C ALA A 120 -1.32 9.48 71.10
N PRO A 121 -0.80 10.36 72.02
CA PRO A 121 -1.39 11.54 72.66
C PRO A 121 -0.58 12.87 72.60
N ILE A 122 -1.25 13.94 73.04
CA ILE A 122 -0.77 15.32 73.19
C ILE A 122 0.08 15.44 74.47
N GLU A 123 1.33 15.90 74.35
CA GLU A 123 2.16 16.29 75.49
C GLU A 123 2.58 17.76 75.33
N ALA A 124 2.25 18.58 76.32
CA ALA A 124 2.50 20.02 76.34
C ALA A 124 3.96 20.31 76.76
N ARG A 125 4.69 21.08 75.94
CA ARG A 125 6.02 21.64 76.28
C ARG A 125 5.94 23.18 76.44
N PRO A 126 6.70 23.78 77.37
CA PRO A 126 6.59 25.18 77.77
C PRO A 126 7.18 26.15 76.73
N PRO A 127 6.84 27.46 76.79
CA PRO A 127 7.18 28.40 75.73
C PRO A 127 8.56 28.99 75.97
N GLU A 128 9.54 28.72 75.11
CA GLU A 128 10.61 29.71 74.91
C GLU A 128 11.39 29.57 73.60
N ALA A 129 11.71 30.76 73.06
CA ALA A 129 12.51 31.12 71.90
C ALA A 129 11.75 31.21 70.55
N ARG A 130 11.45 32.44 70.14
CA ARG A 130 11.07 32.80 68.76
C ARG A 130 12.21 32.39 67.83
N VAL A 131 12.07 31.26 67.17
CA VAL A 131 12.85 30.90 65.99
C VAL A 131 12.57 31.99 64.93
N PRO A 132 13.59 32.64 64.34
CA PRO A 132 13.36 33.58 63.25
C PRO A 132 12.60 32.86 62.12
N PRO A 133 11.73 33.55 61.37
CA PRO A 133 10.97 32.90 60.30
C PRO A 133 11.96 32.15 59.39
N PRO A 134 11.68 30.88 59.04
CA PRO A 134 12.55 30.18 58.11
C PRO A 134 12.66 31.06 56.86
N GLY A 135 13.89 31.44 56.51
CA GLY A 135 14.17 32.03 55.20
C GLY A 135 13.57 31.13 54.11
N PRO A 136 13.26 31.69 52.91
CA PRO A 136 12.44 31.02 51.90
C PRO A 136 12.85 29.55 51.81
N GLN A 137 11.96 28.67 52.28
CA GLN A 137 12.22 27.24 52.30
C GLN A 137 12.54 26.86 50.87
N ALA A 138 13.77 26.43 50.61
CA ALA A 138 14.09 25.83 49.34
C ALA A 138 13.14 24.65 49.18
N LEU A 139 12.20 24.77 48.25
CA LEU A 139 11.27 23.70 47.90
C LEU A 139 12.12 22.43 47.73
N PRO A 140 11.73 21.29 48.30
CA PRO A 140 12.50 20.05 48.16
C PRO A 140 12.76 19.81 46.66
N VAL A 141 14.04 19.77 46.29
CA VAL A 141 14.55 19.63 44.91
C VAL A 141 14.41 18.18 44.43
N THR A 142 13.26 17.59 44.68
CA THR A 142 12.85 16.26 44.21
C THR A 142 11.45 16.30 43.60
N ALA A 143 10.94 17.47 43.25
CA ALA A 143 9.88 17.56 42.26
C ALA A 143 10.49 17.33 40.88
N ILE A 144 10.45 16.09 40.38
CA ILE A 144 10.66 15.83 38.96
C ILE A 144 9.63 16.70 38.23
N PRO A 145 10.04 17.64 37.35
CA PRO A 145 9.10 18.47 36.62
C PRO A 145 8.16 17.56 35.85
N GLN A 146 6.91 17.45 36.31
CA GLN A 146 5.88 16.77 35.53
C GLN A 146 5.57 17.70 34.35
N PRO A 147 5.63 17.21 33.09
CA PRO A 147 5.23 18.01 31.95
C PRO A 147 3.83 18.57 32.19
N ALA A 148 3.57 19.80 31.74
CA ALA A 148 2.25 20.37 31.89
C ALA A 148 1.22 19.41 31.29
N ARG A 149 0.06 19.23 31.94
CA ARG A 149 -0.98 18.32 31.43
C ARG A 149 -1.32 18.59 29.97
N THR A 150 -1.22 19.85 29.53
CA THR A 150 -1.39 20.27 28.14
C THR A 150 -0.34 19.67 27.19
N ASP A 151 0.93 19.62 27.59
CA ASP A 151 2.01 19.05 26.79
C ASP A 151 1.84 17.53 26.69
N MET A 152 1.50 16.88 27.80
CA MET A 152 1.14 15.46 27.82
C MET A 152 0.00 15.14 26.83
N TRP A 153 -1.09 15.90 26.85
CA TRP A 153 -2.19 15.70 25.90
C TRP A 153 -1.82 16.04 24.45
N ARG A 154 -0.89 16.98 24.24
CA ARG A 154 -0.36 17.30 22.90
C ARG A 154 0.47 16.14 22.36
N ASP A 155 1.31 15.53 23.19
CA ASP A 155 2.14 14.38 22.85
C ASP A 155 1.28 13.13 22.57
N ILE A 156 0.29 12.87 23.43
CA ILE A 156 -0.69 11.80 23.20
C ILE A 156 -1.41 11.99 21.87
N ARG A 157 -1.89 13.21 21.56
CA ARG A 157 -2.56 13.49 20.27
C ARG A 157 -1.63 13.33 19.07
N ARG A 158 -0.34 13.64 19.23
CA ARG A 158 0.70 13.43 18.21
C ARG A 158 1.11 11.97 18.05
N GLY A 159 0.53 11.05 18.83
CA GLY A 159 0.85 9.63 18.76
C GLY A 159 2.19 9.27 19.41
N VAL A 160 2.71 10.10 20.32
CA VAL A 160 3.92 9.78 21.07
C VAL A 160 3.65 8.53 21.90
N ALA A 161 4.49 7.51 21.70
CA ALA A 161 4.36 6.25 22.40
C ALA A 161 4.70 6.40 23.89
N GLY A 162 3.78 5.98 24.75
CA GLY A 162 4.02 5.77 26.17
C GLY A 162 4.74 4.46 26.44
N TYR A 163 5.23 4.31 27.66
CA TYR A 163 5.83 3.07 28.12
C TYR A 163 4.75 2.02 28.41
N VAL A 164 4.90 0.84 27.82
CA VAL A 164 4.06 -0.33 28.11
C VAL A 164 4.99 -1.54 28.31
N PRO A 165 4.84 -2.32 29.39
CA PRO A 165 5.71 -3.47 29.67
C PRO A 165 5.41 -4.69 28.79
N VAL A 166 4.29 -4.66 28.04
CA VAL A 166 3.88 -5.71 27.12
C VAL A 166 4.66 -5.56 25.80
N PRO A 167 5.16 -6.65 25.20
CA PRO A 167 5.89 -6.61 23.93
C PRO A 167 4.92 -6.45 22.74
N ASP A 168 4.17 -5.35 22.74
CA ASP A 168 3.25 -4.98 21.67
C ASP A 168 3.76 -3.70 20.99
N PRO A 169 4.04 -3.73 19.67
CA PRO A 169 4.61 -2.60 18.95
C PRO A 169 3.71 -1.36 18.89
N VAL A 170 2.42 -1.49 19.21
CA VAL A 170 1.44 -0.39 19.12
C VAL A 170 0.76 -0.06 20.46
N ALA A 171 0.92 -0.89 21.50
CA ALA A 171 0.24 -0.68 22.78
C ALA A 171 0.60 0.64 23.48
N GLY A 172 1.76 1.23 23.17
CA GLY A 172 2.16 2.53 23.69
C GLY A 172 1.41 3.73 23.09
N ILE A 173 0.65 3.55 22.00
CA ILE A 173 0.00 4.65 21.29
C ILE A 173 -1.46 4.77 21.74
N ALA A 174 -1.79 5.82 22.49
CA ALA A 174 -3.13 6.02 23.03
C ALA A 174 -4.12 6.66 22.03
N ILE A 175 -3.66 7.56 21.15
CA ILE A 175 -4.48 8.18 20.10
C ILE A 175 -3.76 8.07 18.77
N GLN A 176 -4.42 7.50 17.77
CA GLN A 176 -3.89 7.38 16.42
C GLN A 176 -4.53 8.41 15.48
N SER A 177 -4.08 9.65 15.57
CA SER A 177 -4.65 10.77 14.78
C SER A 177 -4.52 10.56 13.26
N GLU A 178 -3.49 9.86 12.80
CA GLU A 178 -3.30 9.49 11.38
C GLU A 178 -4.35 8.48 10.88
N GLY A 179 -5.06 7.81 11.79
CA GLY A 179 -6.14 6.87 11.48
C GLY A 179 -7.28 7.51 10.74
N GLU A 180 -7.66 8.73 11.14
CA GLU A 180 -8.74 9.47 10.50
C GLU A 180 -8.37 9.93 9.09
N ALA A 181 -7.11 10.32 8.87
CA ALA A 181 -6.61 10.67 7.54
C ALA A 181 -6.68 9.46 6.60
N TRP A 182 -6.15 8.31 7.04
CA TRP A 182 -6.23 7.06 6.29
C TRP A 182 -7.68 6.63 6.02
N ARG A 183 -8.55 6.70 7.04
CA ARG A 183 -9.98 6.33 6.92
C ARG A 183 -10.68 7.21 5.89
N THR A 184 -10.42 8.52 5.92
CA THR A 184 -11.00 9.50 5.00
C THR A 184 -10.55 9.23 3.57
N VAL A 185 -9.27 8.95 3.35
CA VAL A 185 -8.75 8.57 2.02
C VAL A 185 -9.40 7.28 1.55
N ARG A 186 -9.29 6.21 2.35
CA ARG A 186 -9.75 4.86 2.00
C ARG A 186 -11.25 4.81 1.69
N LEU A 187 -12.08 5.45 2.51
CA LEU A 187 -13.54 5.44 2.35
C LEU A 187 -14.05 6.52 1.40
N GLY A 188 -13.24 7.54 1.10
CA GLY A 188 -13.58 8.62 0.20
C GLY A 188 -13.17 8.35 -1.25
N ALA A 189 -12.39 9.27 -1.81
CA ALA A 189 -12.05 9.32 -3.23
C ALA A 189 -11.38 8.04 -3.74
N TYR A 190 -10.52 7.42 -2.93
CA TYR A 190 -9.83 6.18 -3.27
C TYR A 190 -10.79 5.08 -3.75
N ARG A 191 -11.79 4.78 -2.92
CA ARG A 191 -12.75 3.72 -3.20
C ARG A 191 -13.65 4.07 -4.39
N ALA A 192 -14.01 5.34 -4.54
CA ALA A 192 -14.80 5.81 -5.67
C ALA A 192 -14.02 5.68 -6.99
N TYR A 193 -12.77 6.14 -7.05
CA TYR A 193 -11.93 6.03 -8.23
C TYR A 193 -11.64 4.59 -8.62
N ALA A 194 -11.44 3.70 -7.64
CA ALA A 194 -11.31 2.28 -7.91
C ALA A 194 -12.57 1.69 -8.60
N ALA A 195 -13.76 2.10 -8.17
CA ALA A 195 -15.02 1.65 -8.78
C ALA A 195 -15.19 2.23 -10.19
N TRP A 196 -14.92 3.53 -10.36
CA TRP A 196 -14.99 4.19 -11.67
C TRP A 196 -13.99 3.60 -12.66
N PHE A 197 -12.78 3.28 -12.22
CA PHE A 197 -11.78 2.63 -13.04
C PHE A 197 -12.27 1.26 -13.54
N LEU A 198 -12.79 0.40 -12.65
CA LEU A 198 -13.30 -0.92 -13.05
C LEU A 198 -14.51 -0.80 -13.99
N ALA A 199 -15.43 0.12 -13.70
CA ALA A 199 -16.57 0.40 -14.57
C ALA A 199 -16.11 0.90 -15.95
N LEU A 200 -15.11 1.78 -16.01
CA LEU A 200 -14.51 2.26 -17.24
C LEU A 200 -13.88 1.13 -18.04
N VAL A 201 -13.09 0.25 -17.41
CA VAL A 201 -12.48 -0.90 -18.11
C VAL A 201 -13.56 -1.78 -18.73
N VAL A 202 -14.59 -2.15 -17.98
CA VAL A 202 -15.71 -2.96 -18.49
C VAL A 202 -16.42 -2.25 -19.64
N ALA A 203 -16.70 -0.95 -19.51
CA ALA A 203 -17.34 -0.15 -20.55
C ALA A 203 -16.47 -0.08 -21.82
N LEU A 204 -15.16 0.13 -21.70
CA LEU A 204 -14.22 0.17 -22.82
C LEU A 204 -14.16 -1.18 -23.54
N LEU A 205 -14.13 -2.29 -22.81
CA LEU A 205 -14.16 -3.62 -23.42
C LEU A 205 -15.49 -3.89 -24.14
N ALA A 206 -16.62 -3.48 -23.55
CA ALA A 206 -17.93 -3.61 -24.17
C ALA A 206 -18.04 -2.77 -25.46
N VAL A 207 -17.62 -1.51 -25.42
CA VAL A 207 -17.58 -0.62 -26.60
C VAL A 207 -16.67 -1.20 -27.67
N PHE A 208 -15.47 -1.65 -27.30
CA PHE A 208 -14.53 -2.28 -28.23
C PHE A 208 -15.15 -3.52 -28.89
N TYR A 209 -15.83 -4.38 -28.12
CA TYR A 209 -16.52 -5.55 -28.64
C TYR A 209 -17.65 -5.19 -29.62
N ILE A 210 -18.46 -4.17 -29.30
CA ILE A 210 -19.56 -3.73 -30.18
C ILE A 210 -19.03 -3.15 -31.49
N LEU A 211 -17.95 -2.36 -31.43
CA LEU A 211 -17.39 -1.70 -32.60
C LEU A 211 -16.57 -2.64 -33.49
N ARG A 212 -15.84 -3.59 -32.90
CA ARG A 212 -14.88 -4.43 -33.64
C ARG A 212 -15.36 -5.88 -33.81
N GLY A 213 -16.17 -6.39 -32.90
CA GLY A 213 -16.55 -7.81 -32.85
C GLY A 213 -15.37 -8.72 -32.48
N ARG A 214 -15.49 -10.00 -32.85
CA ARG A 214 -14.42 -10.99 -32.68
C ARG A 214 -13.36 -10.85 -33.76
N ILE A 215 -12.09 -10.93 -33.37
CA ILE A 215 -10.97 -11.09 -34.31
C ILE A 215 -11.04 -12.51 -34.85
N ARG A 216 -11.47 -12.64 -36.10
CA ARG A 216 -11.55 -13.90 -36.84
C ARG A 216 -10.21 -14.19 -37.52
N LEU A 217 -9.99 -15.44 -37.86
CA LEU A 217 -8.91 -15.83 -38.75
C LEU A 217 -9.15 -15.26 -40.15
N ASP A 218 -8.08 -14.83 -40.81
CA ASP A 218 -8.13 -14.39 -42.21
C ASP A 218 -8.29 -15.58 -43.16
N HIS A 219 -7.73 -16.73 -42.77
CA HIS A 219 -7.81 -17.99 -43.49
C HIS A 219 -8.58 -19.07 -42.73
N PRO A 220 -9.27 -20.00 -43.43
CA PRO A 220 -9.94 -21.12 -42.78
C PRO A 220 -8.97 -21.97 -41.96
N PRO A 221 -9.39 -22.49 -40.78
CA PRO A 221 -8.57 -23.40 -40.00
C PRO A 221 -8.11 -24.61 -40.82
N THR A 222 -6.85 -24.98 -40.67
CA THR A 222 -6.27 -26.14 -41.36
C THR A 222 -6.75 -27.47 -40.78
N GLY A 223 -7.24 -27.49 -39.54
CA GLY A 223 -7.58 -28.71 -38.80
C GLY A 223 -6.36 -29.40 -38.18
N ILE A 224 -5.14 -28.99 -38.55
CA ILE A 224 -3.89 -29.51 -37.98
C ILE A 224 -3.62 -28.76 -36.68
N ARG A 225 -3.60 -29.50 -35.56
CA ARG A 225 -3.30 -28.96 -34.23
C ARG A 225 -1.82 -29.13 -33.91
N ILE A 226 -1.22 -28.09 -33.34
CA ILE A 226 0.16 -28.11 -32.85
C ILE A 226 0.22 -27.79 -31.36
N PRO A 227 1.07 -28.49 -30.58
CA PRO A 227 1.21 -28.25 -29.15
C PRO A 227 1.90 -26.90 -28.91
N ARG A 228 1.23 -26.03 -28.15
CA ARG A 228 1.73 -24.71 -27.78
C ARG A 228 2.15 -24.63 -26.32
N PHE A 229 1.36 -25.25 -25.44
CA PHE A 229 1.59 -25.27 -24.00
C PHE A 229 1.53 -26.68 -23.43
N ASN A 230 2.54 -27.05 -22.66
CA ASN A 230 2.57 -28.35 -21.99
C ASN A 230 1.67 -28.38 -20.74
N VAL A 231 1.55 -29.55 -20.12
CA VAL A 231 0.69 -29.76 -18.93
C VAL A 231 1.11 -28.88 -17.75
N LEU A 232 2.41 -28.72 -17.49
CA LEU A 232 2.90 -27.90 -16.38
C LEU A 232 2.63 -26.40 -16.61
N GLU A 233 2.81 -25.92 -17.84
CA GLU A 233 2.49 -24.55 -18.23
C GLU A 233 0.99 -24.26 -18.04
N ARG A 234 0.12 -25.19 -18.45
CA ARG A 234 -1.33 -25.08 -18.24
C ARG A 234 -1.72 -25.14 -16.78
N PHE A 235 -1.17 -26.09 -16.01
CA PHE A 235 -1.40 -26.18 -14.57
C PHE A 235 -1.03 -24.87 -13.87
N THR A 236 0.14 -24.32 -14.20
CA THR A 236 0.64 -23.06 -13.65
C THR A 236 -0.30 -21.89 -13.98
N HIS A 237 -0.79 -21.84 -15.23
CA HIS A 237 -1.80 -20.86 -15.63
C HIS A 237 -3.08 -20.97 -14.79
N TRP A 238 -3.68 -22.16 -14.73
CA TRP A 238 -4.95 -22.38 -14.05
C TRP A 238 -4.86 -22.24 -12.54
N LEU A 239 -3.76 -22.68 -11.91
CA LEU A 239 -3.47 -22.40 -10.50
C LEU A 239 -3.52 -20.90 -10.23
N THR A 240 -2.79 -20.11 -11.02
CA THR A 240 -2.71 -18.67 -10.83
C THR A 240 -4.05 -17.99 -11.13
N ALA A 241 -4.70 -18.36 -12.23
CA ALA A 241 -5.95 -17.75 -12.69
C ALA A 241 -7.11 -18.00 -11.71
N VAL A 242 -7.29 -19.25 -11.26
CA VAL A 242 -8.36 -19.60 -10.31
C VAL A 242 -8.12 -18.91 -8.97
N CYS A 243 -6.90 -18.96 -8.44
CA CYS A 243 -6.58 -18.25 -7.20
C CYS A 243 -6.82 -16.74 -7.36
N PHE A 244 -6.39 -16.12 -8.45
CA PHE A 244 -6.59 -14.69 -8.70
C PHE A 244 -8.08 -14.31 -8.77
N ILE A 245 -8.92 -15.10 -9.45
CA ILE A 245 -10.36 -14.82 -9.54
C ILE A 245 -11.00 -14.86 -8.16
N VAL A 246 -10.69 -15.87 -7.34
CA VAL A 246 -11.23 -15.95 -5.98
C VAL A 246 -10.73 -14.78 -5.13
N LEU A 247 -9.43 -14.46 -5.19
CA LEU A 247 -8.82 -13.31 -4.50
C LEU A 247 -9.46 -11.98 -4.91
N ALA A 248 -9.70 -11.78 -6.21
CA ALA A 248 -10.33 -10.58 -6.75
C ALA A 248 -11.76 -10.41 -6.23
N ILE A 249 -12.59 -11.46 -6.31
CA ILE A 249 -13.98 -11.42 -5.84
C ILE A 249 -14.04 -11.17 -4.33
N THR A 250 -13.22 -11.89 -3.56
CA THR A 250 -13.18 -11.75 -2.10
C THR A 250 -12.62 -10.39 -1.68
N GLY A 251 -11.60 -9.85 -2.37
CA GLY A 251 -11.06 -8.51 -2.15
C GLY A 251 -12.07 -7.40 -2.48
N LEU A 252 -12.81 -7.53 -3.59
CA LEU A 252 -13.92 -6.62 -3.91
C LEU A 252 -15.03 -6.68 -2.86
N ASN A 253 -15.32 -7.87 -2.32
CA ASN A 253 -16.25 -8.00 -1.20
C ASN A 253 -15.74 -7.26 0.06
N LEU A 254 -14.45 -7.37 0.39
CA LEU A 254 -13.87 -6.62 1.52
C LEU A 254 -13.91 -5.09 1.32
N MET A 255 -13.83 -4.61 0.08
CA MET A 255 -13.85 -3.18 -0.23
C MET A 255 -15.27 -2.59 -0.36
N TYR A 256 -16.19 -3.29 -1.02
CA TYR A 256 -17.51 -2.79 -1.39
C TYR A 256 -18.68 -3.58 -0.81
N GLY A 257 -18.44 -4.79 -0.30
CA GLY A 257 -19.49 -5.74 0.06
C GLY A 257 -20.47 -5.22 1.08
N ARG A 258 -20.03 -4.38 2.03
CA ARG A 258 -20.92 -3.77 3.03
C ARG A 258 -22.00 -2.88 2.40
N ASP A 259 -21.69 -2.17 1.33
CA ASP A 259 -22.64 -1.21 0.74
C ASP A 259 -23.37 -1.80 -0.46
N VAL A 260 -22.79 -2.81 -1.11
CA VAL A 260 -23.38 -3.45 -2.30
C VAL A 260 -24.06 -4.76 -1.94
N LEU A 261 -23.37 -5.69 -1.26
CA LEU A 261 -23.88 -7.04 -1.02
C LEU A 261 -24.74 -7.15 0.23
N MET A 262 -24.38 -6.47 1.33
CA MET A 262 -25.14 -6.54 2.58
C MET A 262 -26.61 -6.11 2.42
N PRO A 263 -26.96 -5.02 1.70
CA PRO A 263 -28.36 -4.66 1.46
C PRO A 263 -29.12 -5.69 0.62
N LEU A 264 -28.43 -6.42 -0.27
CA LEU A 264 -29.04 -7.41 -1.16
C LEU A 264 -29.25 -8.78 -0.49
N LEU A 265 -28.31 -9.19 0.36
CA LEU A 265 -28.26 -10.53 0.94
C LEU A 265 -28.75 -10.59 2.40
N GLY A 266 -28.83 -9.45 3.09
CA GLY A 266 -29.06 -9.39 4.53
C GLY A 266 -27.79 -9.60 5.35
N LYS A 267 -27.82 -9.15 6.61
CA LYS A 267 -26.64 -9.08 7.50
C LYS A 267 -26.01 -10.44 7.78
N GLU A 268 -26.82 -11.46 8.05
CA GLU A 268 -26.35 -12.80 8.43
C GLU A 268 -25.65 -13.50 7.26
N THR A 269 -26.30 -13.55 6.10
CA THR A 269 -25.73 -14.13 4.88
C THR A 269 -24.47 -13.39 4.44
N PHE A 270 -24.48 -12.05 4.51
CA PHE A 270 -23.29 -11.25 4.21
C PHE A 270 -22.12 -11.53 5.17
N ALA A 271 -22.40 -11.67 6.47
CA ALA A 271 -21.38 -11.99 7.46
C ALA A 271 -20.76 -13.37 7.18
N ALA A 272 -21.58 -14.38 6.92
CA ALA A 272 -21.09 -15.73 6.58
C ALA A 272 -20.27 -15.73 5.28
N LEU A 273 -20.77 -15.10 4.22
CA LEU A 273 -20.08 -14.98 2.93
C LEU A 273 -18.73 -14.28 3.09
N THR A 274 -18.69 -13.19 3.87
CA THR A 274 -17.47 -12.41 4.06
C THR A 274 -16.46 -13.14 4.94
N MET A 275 -16.91 -13.88 5.95
CA MET A 275 -16.04 -14.71 6.79
C MET A 275 -15.36 -15.81 5.96
N TRP A 276 -16.13 -16.59 5.19
CA TRP A 276 -15.57 -17.62 4.31
C TRP A 276 -14.72 -17.01 3.20
N GLY A 277 -15.17 -15.89 2.62
CA GLY A 277 -14.43 -15.16 1.61
C GLY A 277 -13.06 -14.70 2.11
N LYS A 278 -12.98 -14.17 3.34
CA LYS A 278 -11.70 -13.81 3.97
C LYS A 278 -10.81 -15.03 4.14
N GLN A 279 -11.34 -16.15 4.65
CA GLN A 279 -10.54 -17.37 4.83
C GLN A 279 -9.97 -17.88 3.50
N LEU A 280 -10.79 -17.87 2.43
CA LEU A 280 -10.36 -18.22 1.09
C LEU A 280 -9.32 -17.23 0.56
N HIS A 281 -9.49 -15.93 0.80
CA HIS A 281 -8.55 -14.91 0.39
C HIS A 281 -7.17 -15.16 1.01
N ASP A 282 -7.12 -15.33 2.33
CA ASP A 282 -5.86 -15.52 3.06
C ASP A 282 -5.20 -16.86 2.69
N SER A 283 -5.98 -17.92 2.49
CA SER A 283 -5.44 -19.26 2.22
C SER A 283 -4.98 -19.43 0.76
N LEU A 284 -5.77 -18.94 -0.20
CA LEU A 284 -5.44 -19.07 -1.63
C LEU A 284 -4.37 -18.08 -2.09
N ALA A 285 -4.08 -17.05 -1.31
CA ALA A 285 -2.96 -16.14 -1.57
C ALA A 285 -1.63 -16.89 -1.74
N PHE A 286 -1.37 -17.93 -0.94
CA PHE A 286 -0.17 -18.76 -1.07
C PHE A 286 -0.14 -19.57 -2.38
N GLY A 287 -1.29 -20.08 -2.81
CA GLY A 287 -1.42 -20.75 -4.11
C GLY A 287 -1.15 -19.79 -5.27
N PHE A 288 -1.65 -18.55 -5.18
CA PHE A 288 -1.35 -17.49 -6.14
C PHE A 288 0.13 -17.13 -6.17
N MET A 289 0.77 -16.94 -5.00
CA MET A 289 2.21 -16.66 -4.89
C MET A 289 3.05 -17.75 -5.55
N LEU A 290 2.73 -19.02 -5.28
CA LEU A 290 3.38 -20.16 -5.90
C LEU A 290 3.17 -20.15 -7.42
N GLY A 291 1.94 -19.90 -7.87
CA GLY A 291 1.60 -19.79 -9.28
C GLY A 291 2.42 -18.72 -10.02
N VAL A 292 2.53 -17.51 -9.45
CA VAL A 292 3.35 -16.42 -10.00
C VAL A 292 4.83 -16.79 -10.05
N ALA A 293 5.37 -17.43 -9.00
CA ALA A 293 6.75 -17.88 -8.98
C ALA A 293 7.02 -18.94 -10.07
N LEU A 294 6.12 -19.91 -10.22
CA LEU A 294 6.19 -20.93 -11.26
C LEU A 294 6.09 -20.31 -12.66
N MET A 295 5.20 -19.33 -12.88
CA MET A 295 5.08 -18.60 -14.14
C MET A 295 6.40 -17.90 -14.49
N PHE A 296 7.01 -17.20 -13.53
CA PHE A 296 8.27 -16.51 -13.76
C PHE A 296 9.37 -17.49 -14.19
N VAL A 297 9.59 -18.57 -13.44
CA VAL A 297 10.64 -19.56 -13.74
C VAL A 297 10.44 -20.20 -15.11
N GLN A 298 9.21 -20.55 -15.48
CA GLN A 298 8.91 -21.22 -16.74
C GLN A 298 8.97 -20.28 -17.95
N TRP A 299 8.48 -19.05 -17.82
CA TRP A 299 8.18 -18.20 -18.96
C TRP A 299 9.08 -16.98 -19.14
N VAL A 300 9.91 -16.61 -18.14
CA VAL A 300 10.73 -15.39 -18.22
C VAL A 300 11.60 -15.32 -19.48
N TRP A 301 12.22 -16.44 -19.87
CA TRP A 301 13.11 -16.48 -21.03
C TRP A 301 12.39 -16.24 -22.35
N TYR A 302 11.13 -16.66 -22.46
CA TYR A 302 10.30 -16.44 -23.64
C TYR A 302 9.71 -15.03 -23.70
N ASN A 303 9.68 -14.33 -22.56
CA ASN A 303 9.03 -13.02 -22.41
C ASN A 303 10.01 -11.85 -22.29
N LEU A 304 11.30 -12.08 -22.54
CA LEU A 304 12.26 -10.99 -22.67
C LEU A 304 11.91 -10.10 -23.88
N PRO A 305 11.88 -8.77 -23.73
CA PRO A 305 11.67 -7.85 -24.84
C PRO A 305 12.77 -7.96 -25.90
N THR A 306 12.37 -7.97 -27.15
CA THR A 306 13.23 -8.03 -28.34
C THR A 306 12.92 -6.88 -29.28
N ARG A 307 13.77 -6.65 -30.29
CA ARG A 307 13.53 -5.61 -31.30
C ARG A 307 12.26 -5.84 -32.12
N VAL A 308 11.86 -7.10 -32.30
CA VAL A 308 10.62 -7.49 -33.00
C VAL A 308 9.40 -6.97 -32.23
N ASP A 309 9.45 -6.99 -30.89
CA ASP A 309 8.35 -6.51 -30.06
C ASP A 309 8.12 -5.00 -30.21
N ILE A 310 9.20 -4.22 -30.37
CA ILE A 310 9.11 -2.78 -30.63
C ILE A 310 8.40 -2.53 -31.97
N GLN A 311 8.76 -3.27 -33.01
CA GLN A 311 8.11 -3.16 -34.32
C GLN A 311 6.64 -3.58 -34.26
N TRP A 312 6.33 -4.62 -33.49
CA TRP A 312 4.96 -5.09 -33.24
C TRP A 312 4.12 -3.99 -32.57
N LEU A 313 4.66 -3.33 -31.54
CA LEU A 313 4.00 -2.21 -30.85
C LEU A 313 3.80 -1.00 -31.75
N LEU A 314 4.81 -0.63 -32.55
CA LEU A 314 4.71 0.49 -33.51
C LEU A 314 3.64 0.25 -34.59
N ARG A 315 3.33 -1.02 -34.90
CA ARG A 315 2.23 -1.41 -35.78
C ARG A 315 0.89 -1.59 -35.06
N GLY A 316 0.81 -1.17 -33.79
CA GLY A 316 -0.40 -1.28 -32.97
C GLY A 316 -0.87 -2.73 -32.78
N GLY A 317 0.04 -3.71 -32.87
CA GLY A 317 -0.30 -5.12 -32.70
C GLY A 317 -1.19 -5.72 -33.79
N GLY A 318 -1.30 -5.07 -34.95
CA GLY A 318 -2.19 -5.50 -36.04
C GLY A 318 -3.65 -5.07 -35.85
N LEU A 319 -3.97 -4.38 -34.75
CA LEU A 319 -5.34 -3.93 -34.42
C LEU A 319 -5.90 -2.90 -35.42
N PHE A 320 -5.05 -2.08 -36.03
CA PHE A 320 -5.45 -0.90 -36.81
C PHE A 320 -4.98 -0.91 -38.28
N GLY A 321 -4.79 -2.07 -38.91
CA GLY A 321 -4.25 -2.10 -40.28
C GLY A 321 -4.32 -3.40 -41.08
N GLY A 322 -5.05 -4.42 -40.61
CA GLY A 322 -5.29 -5.64 -41.40
C GLY A 322 -4.05 -6.49 -41.71
N GLY A 323 -2.99 -6.36 -40.90
CA GLY A 323 -1.77 -7.15 -41.06
C GLY A 323 -1.31 -7.69 -39.73
N HIS A 324 -0.84 -8.94 -39.71
CA HIS A 324 -0.29 -9.59 -38.53
C HIS A 324 1.20 -9.28 -38.40
N PRO A 325 1.62 -8.43 -37.43
CA PRO A 325 3.05 -8.18 -37.27
C PRO A 325 3.73 -9.48 -36.81
N PRO A 326 4.92 -9.78 -37.34
CA PRO A 326 5.60 -11.04 -37.04
C PRO A 326 5.84 -11.16 -35.53
N ALA A 327 5.49 -12.32 -34.98
CA ALA A 327 5.66 -12.62 -33.57
C ALA A 327 6.23 -14.02 -33.39
N TRP A 328 7.02 -14.19 -32.32
CA TRP A 328 7.53 -15.49 -31.92
C TRP A 328 6.51 -16.22 -31.01
N LYS A 329 6.93 -17.15 -30.13
CA LYS A 329 5.99 -17.90 -29.25
C LYS A 329 5.03 -16.98 -28.49
N PHE A 330 5.49 -15.79 -28.07
CA PHE A 330 4.66 -14.72 -27.51
C PHE A 330 4.84 -13.42 -28.29
N ASN A 331 3.73 -12.70 -28.51
CA ASN A 331 3.74 -11.35 -29.08
C ASN A 331 4.01 -10.29 -27.99
N ALA A 332 4.26 -9.04 -28.40
CA ALA A 332 4.62 -7.97 -27.46
C ALA A 332 3.53 -7.70 -26.41
N GLY A 333 2.25 -7.79 -26.78
CA GLY A 333 1.14 -7.65 -25.84
C GLY A 333 1.11 -8.75 -24.78
N GLN A 334 1.30 -10.01 -25.18
CA GLN A 334 1.41 -11.15 -24.25
C GLN A 334 2.60 -10.99 -23.30
N LYS A 335 3.75 -10.51 -23.80
CA LYS A 335 4.93 -10.22 -22.97
C LYS A 335 4.66 -9.10 -21.96
N LEU A 336 3.94 -8.06 -22.37
CA LEU A 336 3.55 -6.98 -21.47
C LEU A 336 2.66 -7.50 -20.34
N ILE A 337 1.65 -8.31 -20.67
CA ILE A 337 0.78 -8.96 -19.67
C ILE A 337 1.59 -9.85 -18.74
N PHE A 338 2.53 -10.64 -19.26
CA PHE A 338 3.43 -11.45 -18.43
C PHE A 338 4.15 -10.60 -17.39
N TRP A 339 4.77 -9.49 -17.78
CA TRP A 339 5.49 -8.61 -16.84
C TRP A 339 4.56 -7.90 -15.85
N ILE A 340 3.38 -7.46 -16.29
CA ILE A 340 2.37 -6.88 -15.39
C ILE A 340 1.92 -7.92 -14.36
N VAL A 341 1.65 -9.16 -14.77
CA VAL A 341 1.23 -10.23 -13.87
C VAL A 341 2.33 -10.64 -12.90
N VAL A 342 3.57 -10.77 -13.37
CA VAL A 342 4.70 -11.14 -12.50
C VAL A 342 4.99 -10.03 -11.49
N LEU A 343 5.12 -8.78 -11.94
CA LEU A 343 5.49 -7.65 -11.06
C LEU A 343 4.32 -7.22 -10.18
N GLY A 344 3.12 -7.13 -10.75
CA GLY A 344 1.89 -6.84 -10.00
C GLY A 344 1.55 -7.95 -9.02
N GLY A 345 1.72 -9.22 -9.43
CA GLY A 345 1.55 -10.39 -8.55
C GLY A 345 2.56 -10.41 -7.41
N LEU A 346 3.84 -10.10 -7.66
CA LEU A 346 4.86 -9.94 -6.62
C LEU A 346 4.50 -8.81 -5.65
N SER A 347 4.06 -7.66 -6.18
CA SER A 347 3.69 -6.50 -5.35
C SER A 347 2.46 -6.78 -4.47
N LEU A 348 1.44 -7.45 -5.02
CA LEU A 348 0.29 -7.96 -4.26
C LEU A 348 0.72 -8.97 -3.19
N SER A 349 1.66 -9.85 -3.53
CA SER A 349 2.15 -10.86 -2.60
C SER A 349 2.88 -10.23 -1.42
N MET A 350 3.78 -9.28 -1.67
CA MET A 350 4.52 -8.60 -0.59
C MET A 350 3.60 -7.77 0.30
N SER A 351 2.74 -6.95 -0.29
CA SER A 351 1.77 -6.16 0.48
C SER A 351 0.75 -7.05 1.20
N GLY A 352 0.32 -8.16 0.60
CA GLY A 352 -0.58 -9.14 1.22
C GLY A 352 0.07 -9.87 2.41
N LEU A 353 1.35 -10.26 2.29
CA LEU A 353 2.10 -10.83 3.42
C LEU A 353 2.22 -9.84 4.57
N GLN A 354 2.46 -8.56 4.27
CA GLN A 354 2.50 -7.51 5.28
C GLN A 354 1.16 -7.33 6.01
N LEU A 355 0.04 -7.52 5.31
CA LEU A 355 -1.30 -7.47 5.90
C LEU A 355 -1.66 -8.74 6.68
N LEU A 356 -1.18 -9.92 6.23
CA LEU A 356 -1.42 -11.20 6.88
C LEU A 356 -0.63 -11.33 8.20
N PHE A 357 0.58 -10.77 8.21
CA PHE A 357 1.49 -10.78 9.35
C PHE A 357 1.74 -9.33 9.83
N PRO A 358 0.76 -8.74 10.54
CA PRO A 358 0.83 -7.34 10.92
C PRO A 358 2.07 -7.07 11.78
N TYR A 359 2.70 -5.93 11.52
CA TYR A 359 3.86 -5.41 12.25
C TYR A 359 5.17 -6.22 12.13
N GLN A 360 5.22 -7.25 11.26
CA GLN A 360 6.44 -8.04 11.04
C GLN A 360 7.34 -7.48 9.93
N PHE A 361 6.75 -6.72 9.00
CA PHE A 361 7.42 -6.23 7.80
C PHE A 361 7.39 -4.71 7.71
N HIS A 362 8.48 -4.14 7.18
CA HIS A 362 8.68 -2.69 6.98
C HIS A 362 9.02 -2.40 5.51
N TYR A 363 8.20 -2.91 4.59
CA TYR A 363 8.52 -2.82 3.17
C TYR A 363 8.49 -1.38 2.67
N PHE A 364 7.57 -0.53 3.14
CA PHE A 364 7.48 0.86 2.67
C PHE A 364 8.64 1.70 3.19
N ASP A 365 8.98 1.60 4.47
CA ASP A 365 10.10 2.33 5.07
C ASP A 365 11.42 1.96 4.38
N THR A 366 11.66 0.66 4.19
CA THR A 366 12.83 0.15 3.48
C THR A 366 12.87 0.69 2.04
N THR A 367 11.74 0.65 1.34
CA THR A 367 11.65 1.15 -0.04
C THR A 367 11.91 2.66 -0.11
N PHE A 368 11.31 3.45 0.77
CA PHE A 368 11.47 4.91 0.80
C PHE A 368 12.92 5.31 1.12
N ARG A 369 13.58 4.57 2.01
CA ARG A 369 15.00 4.78 2.31
C ARG A 369 15.89 4.54 1.09
N ILE A 370 15.70 3.41 0.40
CA ILE A 370 16.44 3.10 -0.83
C ILE A 370 16.22 4.20 -1.87
N LEU A 371 14.98 4.66 -2.03
CA LEU A 371 14.66 5.71 -3.00
C LEU A 371 15.31 7.04 -2.66
N ASN A 372 15.29 7.43 -1.38
CA ASN A 372 15.94 8.64 -0.92
C ASN A 372 17.46 8.57 -1.14
N GLU A 373 18.09 7.43 -0.88
CA GLU A 373 19.54 7.22 -1.07
C GLU A 373 19.94 7.21 -2.55
N TRP A 374 19.16 6.55 -3.41
CA TRP A 374 19.54 6.34 -4.81
C TRP A 374 19.11 7.47 -5.74
N PHE A 375 17.98 8.11 -5.44
CA PHE A 375 17.35 9.11 -6.31
C PHE A 375 17.22 10.49 -5.66
N GLY A 376 17.67 10.67 -4.41
CA GLY A 376 17.60 11.95 -3.71
C GLY A 376 16.17 12.42 -3.44
N THR A 377 15.22 11.49 -3.30
CA THR A 377 13.84 11.81 -2.94
C THR A 377 13.71 12.24 -1.48
N ASN A 378 12.59 12.87 -1.13
CA ASN A 378 12.25 13.28 0.25
C ASN A 378 11.05 12.48 0.78
N LEU A 379 11.04 11.16 0.57
CA LEU A 379 9.97 10.30 1.06
C LEU A 379 10.08 10.10 2.57
N PRO A 380 8.96 9.99 3.29
CA PRO A 380 8.97 9.84 4.75
C PRO A 380 9.62 8.52 5.15
N THR A 381 10.62 8.55 6.03
CA THR A 381 11.26 7.37 6.63
C THR A 381 11.07 7.39 8.15
N GLY A 382 11.38 6.27 8.82
CA GLY A 382 11.04 6.07 10.23
C GLY A 382 9.55 5.80 10.43
N LEU A 383 8.91 5.10 9.48
CA LEU A 383 7.47 4.84 9.55
C LEU A 383 7.11 4.01 10.78
N THR A 384 6.03 4.39 11.45
CA THR A 384 5.48 3.59 12.56
C THR A 384 4.91 2.27 12.02
N PRO A 385 4.81 1.22 12.85
CA PRO A 385 4.19 -0.04 12.45
C PRO A 385 2.77 0.12 11.92
N ILE A 386 2.02 1.11 12.43
CA ILE A 386 0.65 1.40 11.96
C ILE A 386 0.68 2.09 10.60
N ALA A 387 1.56 3.08 10.39
CA ALA A 387 1.70 3.77 9.10
C ALA A 387 2.05 2.79 7.98
N GLU A 388 2.94 1.83 8.27
CA GLU A 388 3.25 0.69 7.38
C GLU A 388 1.99 -0.10 6.98
N GLN A 389 1.14 -0.46 7.94
CA GLN A 389 -0.11 -1.20 7.67
C GLN A 389 -1.11 -0.36 6.85
N GLN A 390 -1.21 0.93 7.16
CA GLN A 390 -2.07 1.84 6.41
C GLN A 390 -1.65 1.98 4.94
N LEU A 391 -0.34 2.13 4.69
CA LEU A 391 0.21 2.14 3.35
C LEU A 391 -0.01 0.80 2.64
N ALA A 392 0.23 -0.32 3.32
CA ALA A 392 0.01 -1.65 2.77
C ALA A 392 -1.45 -1.85 2.32
N THR A 393 -2.43 -1.43 3.12
CA THR A 393 -3.86 -1.58 2.74
C THR A 393 -4.23 -0.76 1.50
N LEU A 394 -3.78 0.50 1.42
CA LEU A 394 -4.06 1.38 0.28
C LEU A 394 -3.35 0.89 -0.98
N TRP A 395 -2.08 0.50 -0.85
CA TRP A 395 -1.29 -0.01 -1.95
C TRP A 395 -1.83 -1.33 -2.48
N HIS A 396 -2.09 -2.30 -1.60
CA HIS A 396 -2.62 -3.61 -1.98
C HIS A 396 -3.94 -3.46 -2.75
N GLY A 397 -4.87 -2.65 -2.26
CA GLY A 397 -6.13 -2.40 -2.97
C GLY A 397 -5.93 -1.67 -4.32
N THR A 398 -4.92 -0.81 -4.44
CA THR A 398 -4.63 -0.07 -5.69
C THR A 398 -4.14 -1.03 -6.75
N VAL A 399 -3.10 -1.81 -6.41
CA VAL A 399 -2.53 -2.81 -7.31
C VAL A 399 -3.57 -3.87 -7.62
N ALA A 400 -4.38 -4.30 -6.66
CA ALA A 400 -5.42 -5.30 -6.88
C ALA A 400 -6.47 -4.79 -7.88
N THR A 401 -6.95 -3.56 -7.70
CA THR A 401 -7.92 -2.94 -8.62
C THR A 401 -7.36 -2.81 -10.03
N PHE A 402 -6.12 -2.33 -10.17
CA PHE A 402 -5.44 -2.24 -11.45
C PHE A 402 -5.30 -3.62 -12.11
N MET A 403 -4.83 -4.61 -11.35
CA MET A 403 -4.67 -5.99 -11.82
C MET A 403 -6.00 -6.61 -12.25
N ILE A 404 -7.09 -6.38 -11.52
CA ILE A 404 -8.43 -6.84 -11.92
C ILE A 404 -8.78 -6.25 -13.30
N GLY A 405 -8.57 -4.95 -13.51
CA GLY A 405 -8.79 -4.31 -14.81
C GLY A 405 -7.97 -4.95 -15.94
N VAL A 406 -6.68 -5.17 -15.71
CA VAL A 406 -5.78 -5.81 -16.69
C VAL A 406 -6.21 -7.25 -16.99
N ILE A 407 -6.56 -8.02 -15.96
CA ILE A 407 -6.97 -9.42 -16.11
C ILE A 407 -8.33 -9.53 -16.81
N LEU A 408 -9.26 -8.58 -16.61
CA LEU A 408 -10.49 -8.51 -17.41
C LEU A 408 -10.18 -8.34 -18.90
N ALA A 409 -9.23 -7.46 -19.26
CA ALA A 409 -8.79 -7.30 -20.64
C ALA A 409 -8.09 -8.56 -21.19
N HIS A 410 -7.29 -9.24 -20.36
CA HIS A 410 -6.64 -10.50 -20.72
C HIS A 410 -7.66 -11.62 -20.98
N ILE A 411 -8.64 -11.80 -20.08
CA ILE A 411 -9.73 -12.76 -20.23
C ILE A 411 -10.52 -12.44 -21.50
N TYR A 412 -10.83 -11.17 -21.75
CA TYR A 412 -11.54 -10.74 -22.95
C TYR A 412 -10.81 -11.22 -24.22
N ILE A 413 -9.52 -10.89 -24.39
CA ILE A 413 -8.77 -11.26 -25.59
C ILE A 413 -8.62 -12.78 -25.71
N GLY A 414 -8.37 -13.48 -24.60
CA GLY A 414 -8.17 -14.93 -24.59
C GLY A 414 -9.42 -15.79 -24.74
N SER A 415 -10.62 -15.21 -24.66
CA SER A 415 -11.89 -15.96 -24.73
C SER A 415 -12.82 -15.45 -25.84
N LEU A 416 -13.29 -14.21 -25.72
CA LEU A 416 -14.32 -13.65 -26.60
C LEU A 416 -13.70 -12.86 -27.75
N GLY A 417 -12.56 -12.22 -27.53
CA GLY A 417 -11.96 -11.25 -28.44
C GLY A 417 -11.21 -11.86 -29.61
N MET A 418 -10.56 -13.02 -29.44
CA MET A 418 -9.77 -13.69 -30.47
C MET A 418 -10.21 -15.14 -30.67
N GLU A 419 -10.57 -15.48 -31.90
CA GLU A 419 -10.96 -16.84 -32.27
C GLU A 419 -9.79 -17.82 -32.10
N GLY A 420 -10.08 -19.03 -31.62
CA GLY A 420 -9.08 -20.09 -31.44
C GLY A 420 -8.11 -19.90 -30.25
N ALA A 421 -8.06 -18.73 -29.62
CA ALA A 421 -7.13 -18.43 -28.53
C ALA A 421 -7.40 -19.24 -27.24
N PHE A 422 -8.67 -19.51 -26.93
CA PHE A 422 -9.05 -20.24 -25.70
C PHE A 422 -8.50 -21.68 -25.67
N GLY A 423 -8.55 -22.38 -26.80
CA GLY A 423 -8.06 -23.77 -26.93
C GLY A 423 -6.58 -23.91 -26.60
N ALA A 424 -5.78 -22.85 -26.83
CA ALA A 424 -4.38 -22.82 -26.50
C ALA A 424 -4.11 -23.17 -25.03
N MET A 425 -4.95 -22.69 -24.10
CA MET A 425 -4.72 -22.88 -22.67
C MET A 425 -5.61 -23.95 -22.04
N TRP A 426 -6.73 -24.28 -22.68
CA TRP A 426 -7.59 -25.39 -22.28
C TRP A 426 -6.95 -26.73 -22.69
N ASP A 427 -6.78 -26.96 -23.99
CA ASP A 427 -6.28 -28.22 -24.54
C ASP A 427 -4.74 -28.25 -24.66
N GLY A 428 -4.10 -27.07 -24.70
CA GLY A 428 -2.65 -26.94 -24.87
C GLY A 428 -2.21 -26.81 -26.33
N GLU A 429 -3.16 -26.87 -27.26
CA GLU A 429 -2.91 -26.93 -28.70
C GLU A 429 -3.61 -25.79 -29.44
N VAL A 430 -3.05 -25.39 -30.59
CA VAL A 430 -3.61 -24.36 -31.47
C VAL A 430 -3.67 -24.88 -32.91
N ASP A 431 -4.58 -24.35 -33.72
CA ASP A 431 -4.57 -24.63 -35.17
C ASP A 431 -3.31 -24.04 -35.81
N LEU A 432 -2.74 -24.75 -36.79
CA LEU A 432 -1.56 -24.32 -37.50
C LEU A 432 -1.77 -22.98 -38.23
N GLU A 433 -2.96 -22.73 -38.77
CA GLU A 433 -3.26 -21.46 -39.44
C GLU A 433 -3.31 -20.30 -38.45
N TRP A 434 -3.95 -20.52 -37.30
CA TRP A 434 -3.93 -19.54 -36.21
C TRP A 434 -2.50 -19.20 -35.79
N ALA A 435 -1.62 -20.22 -35.72
CA ALA A 435 -0.22 -20.02 -35.39
C ALA A 435 0.53 -19.26 -36.50
N ARG A 436 0.23 -19.48 -37.78
CA ARG A 436 0.85 -18.74 -38.90
C ARG A 436 0.46 -17.28 -38.86
N GLU A 437 -0.82 -16.98 -38.69
CA GLU A 437 -1.31 -15.60 -38.61
C GLU A 437 -0.73 -14.88 -37.38
N HIS A 438 -0.88 -15.43 -36.19
CA HIS A 438 -0.59 -14.70 -34.95
C HIS A 438 0.87 -14.85 -34.47
N HIS A 439 1.59 -15.87 -34.96
CA HIS A 439 2.90 -16.29 -34.45
C HIS A 439 3.82 -16.81 -35.58
N SER A 440 3.85 -16.13 -36.72
CA SER A 440 4.58 -16.55 -37.93
C SER A 440 6.04 -16.97 -37.71
N LEU A 441 6.80 -16.24 -36.87
CA LEU A 441 8.21 -16.56 -36.58
C LEU A 441 8.35 -17.86 -35.76
N TRP A 442 7.34 -18.21 -34.97
CA TRP A 442 7.32 -19.48 -34.25
C TRP A 442 7.04 -20.64 -35.19
N VAL A 443 6.09 -20.48 -36.12
CA VAL A 443 5.80 -21.51 -37.13
C VAL A 443 7.01 -21.75 -38.03
N GLU A 444 7.66 -20.70 -38.52
CA GLU A 444 8.88 -20.79 -39.32
C GLU A 444 9.99 -21.56 -38.58
N GLN A 445 10.11 -21.37 -37.25
CA GLN A 445 11.05 -22.14 -36.45
C GLN A 445 10.68 -23.63 -36.38
N LEU A 446 9.40 -23.96 -36.20
CA LEU A 446 8.94 -25.36 -36.16
C LEU A 446 9.13 -26.05 -37.52
N GLU A 447 8.93 -25.34 -38.62
CA GLU A 447 9.23 -25.80 -39.99
C GLU A 447 10.71 -26.10 -40.16
N ARG A 448 11.58 -25.16 -39.76
CA ARG A 448 13.04 -25.34 -39.80
C ARG A 448 13.52 -26.51 -38.94
N GLN A 449 12.79 -26.85 -37.87
CA GLN A 449 13.09 -27.98 -37.01
C GLN A 449 12.50 -29.31 -37.52
N GLY A 450 11.67 -29.29 -38.57
CA GLY A 450 10.99 -30.46 -39.10
C GLY A 450 9.95 -31.06 -38.14
N VAL A 451 9.42 -30.25 -37.22
CA VAL A 451 8.48 -30.69 -36.17
C VAL A 451 7.03 -30.59 -36.60
N LEU A 452 6.73 -29.80 -37.64
CA LEU A 452 5.36 -29.69 -38.14
C LEU A 452 4.91 -30.97 -38.85
N PRO A 453 3.67 -31.44 -38.58
CA PRO A 453 3.08 -32.50 -39.38
C PRO A 453 3.08 -32.07 -40.85
N GLN A 454 3.61 -32.92 -41.74
CA GLN A 454 3.40 -32.71 -43.18
C GLN A 454 1.90 -32.79 -43.43
N ALA A 455 1.35 -31.78 -44.12
CA ALA A 455 -0.03 -31.87 -44.58
C ALA A 455 -0.16 -33.15 -45.41
N ALA A 456 -1.12 -34.02 -45.07
CA ALA A 456 -1.46 -35.13 -45.93
C ALA A 456 -1.92 -34.53 -47.27
N GLU A 457 -1.19 -34.84 -48.35
CA GLU A 457 -1.52 -34.40 -49.73
C GLU A 457 -2.92 -34.83 -50.17
#